data_AF-A0A1M4W8T5-F1
#
_entry.id   AF-A0A1M4W8T5-F1
#
_cell.length_a   1.000
_cell.length_b   1.000
_cell.length_c   1.000
_cell.angle_alpha   90.00
_cell.angle_beta   90.00
_cell.angle_gamma   90.00
#
_symmetry.space_group_name_H-M   'P 1'
#
loop_
_entity.id
_entity.type
_entity.pdbx_description
1 polymer ?
#
loop_
_entity_poly.entity_id
_entity_poly.type
_entity_poly.pdbx_seq_one_letter_code
_entity_poly.pdbx_strand_id
1 'polypeptide(L)'
;MKKATAILLLIFLYQFAVGQYTYKGNVYSVIRGRPIGFGNIQLASKLYGHGRRQNIAKIDSLGNFTFKLKQKQDVRIYVECYLAGSLDTIISWQPTPFSCGLQVVCNEYNPAVAAKDINDSLPKLLCHLGYATYKFDSVDRAFEAKYQVKYVSSADTPPWSDCMWLYNRAVAEFLDKKYGVSWRKEVRWDVPLN
;
A
#
# COMPACT_ATOMS: atom_id res chain seq x y z
N MET A 1 -29.22 -50.56 -24.06
CA MET A 1 -29.48 -49.56 -22.99
C MET A 1 -28.26 -49.28 -22.10
N LYS A 2 -27.50 -50.28 -21.61
CA LYS A 2 -26.35 -50.06 -20.69
C LYS A 2 -25.20 -49.17 -21.24
N LYS A 3 -24.95 -49.19 -22.56
CA LYS A 3 -23.89 -48.37 -23.19
C LYS A 3 -24.22 -46.86 -23.24
N ALA A 4 -25.49 -46.50 -23.43
CA ALA A 4 -25.93 -45.11 -23.49
C ALA A 4 -25.87 -44.43 -22.11
N THR A 5 -26.18 -45.17 -21.04
CA THR A 5 -26.10 -44.69 -19.66
C THR A 5 -24.65 -44.43 -19.22
N ALA A 6 -23.70 -45.28 -19.65
CA ALA A 6 -22.28 -45.09 -19.35
C ALA A 6 -21.68 -43.85 -20.04
N ILE A 7 -22.08 -43.56 -21.29
CA ILE A 7 -21.63 -42.38 -22.03
C ILE A 7 -22.16 -41.09 -21.39
N LEU A 8 -23.44 -41.07 -20.96
CA LEU A 8 -24.02 -39.93 -20.24
C LEU A 8 -23.33 -39.66 -18.89
N LEU A 9 -22.93 -40.70 -18.16
CA LEU A 9 -22.18 -40.58 -16.91
C LEU A 9 -20.75 -40.03 -17.10
N LEU A 10 -20.07 -40.43 -18.19
CA LEU A 10 -18.76 -39.91 -18.57
C LEU A 10 -18.81 -38.41 -18.95
N ILE A 11 -19.86 -37.98 -19.66
CA ILE A 11 -20.08 -36.57 -20.01
C ILE A 11 -20.40 -35.75 -18.75
N PHE A 12 -21.18 -36.30 -17.81
CA PHE A 12 -21.50 -35.63 -16.55
C PHE A 12 -20.26 -35.48 -15.66
N LEU A 13 -19.41 -36.50 -15.55
CA LEU A 13 -18.16 -36.45 -14.76
C LEU A 13 -17.09 -35.52 -15.37
N TYR A 14 -17.08 -35.34 -16.70
CA TYR A 14 -16.14 -34.41 -17.35
C TYR A 14 -16.47 -32.94 -17.07
N GLN A 15 -17.76 -32.60 -16.85
CA GLN A 15 -18.21 -31.24 -16.58
C GLN A 15 -17.81 -30.74 -15.17
N PHE A 16 -17.54 -31.64 -14.22
CA PHE A 16 -17.13 -31.27 -12.85
C PHE A 16 -15.62 -31.14 -12.65
N ALA A 17 -14.81 -31.49 -13.66
CA ALA A 17 -13.35 -31.38 -13.59
C ALA A 17 -12.81 -30.05 -14.16
N VAL A 18 -13.59 -28.96 -14.13
CA VAL A 18 -13.04 -27.63 -14.41
C VAL A 18 -12.22 -27.19 -13.21
N GLY A 19 -10.94 -27.56 -13.20
CA GLY A 19 -9.99 -27.16 -12.18
C GLY A 19 -9.98 -25.63 -12.03
N GLN A 20 -10.32 -25.14 -10.85
CA GLN A 20 -10.08 -23.74 -10.51
C GLN A 20 -8.70 -23.63 -9.85
N TYR A 21 -7.78 -22.95 -10.54
CA TYR A 21 -6.43 -22.71 -10.05
C TYR A 21 -6.40 -21.40 -9.28
N THR A 22 -6.07 -21.49 -8.01
CA THR A 22 -5.98 -20.34 -7.10
C THR A 22 -4.61 -19.67 -7.25
N TYR A 23 -4.60 -18.39 -7.58
CA TYR A 23 -3.44 -17.50 -7.57
C TYR A 23 -3.50 -16.70 -6.28
N LYS A 24 -2.37 -16.64 -5.58
CA LYS A 24 -2.23 -15.92 -4.32
C LYS A 24 -1.04 -14.99 -4.41
N GLY A 25 -1.10 -13.88 -3.71
CA GLY A 25 0.07 -13.06 -3.50
C GLY A 25 -0.10 -12.09 -2.35
N ASN A 26 1.00 -11.42 -2.02
CA ASN A 26 1.07 -10.38 -1.01
C ASN A 26 1.72 -9.13 -1.60
N VAL A 27 1.26 -7.97 -1.17
CA VAL A 27 1.76 -6.65 -1.58
C VAL A 27 2.29 -5.92 -0.36
N TYR A 28 3.51 -5.38 -0.45
CA TYR A 28 4.16 -4.69 0.65
C TYR A 28 4.93 -3.46 0.16
N SER A 29 5.09 -2.49 1.05
CA SER A 29 5.96 -1.33 0.83
C SER A 29 7.42 -1.77 0.92
N VAL A 30 8.20 -1.49 -0.12
CA VAL A 30 9.66 -1.70 -0.10
C VAL A 30 10.32 -0.77 0.92
N ILE A 31 9.76 0.42 1.13
CA ILE A 31 10.30 1.45 2.04
C ILE A 31 10.15 1.01 3.50
N ARG A 32 8.97 0.51 3.89
CA ARG A 32 8.64 0.18 5.28
C ARG A 32 8.71 -1.31 5.60
N GLY A 33 8.81 -2.16 4.59
CA GLY A 33 8.73 -3.62 4.74
C GLY A 33 7.38 -4.09 5.30
N ARG A 34 6.32 -3.28 5.18
CA ARG A 34 4.99 -3.57 5.74
C ARG A 34 3.96 -3.87 4.66
N PRO A 35 2.96 -4.72 4.93
CA PRO A 35 1.89 -4.98 3.97
C PRO A 35 1.13 -3.71 3.59
N ILE A 36 0.73 -3.62 2.32
CA ILE A 36 -0.14 -2.55 1.82
C ILE A 36 -1.58 -3.05 1.88
N GLY A 37 -2.33 -2.58 2.87
CA GLY A 37 -3.65 -3.10 3.22
C GLY A 37 -4.82 -2.69 2.32
N PHE A 38 -4.55 -2.20 1.11
CA PHE A 38 -5.55 -1.62 0.21
C PHE A 38 -5.10 -1.68 -1.25
N GLY A 39 -6.08 -1.68 -2.16
CA GLY A 39 -5.85 -1.67 -3.60
C GLY A 39 -6.58 -2.80 -4.32
N ASN A 40 -6.35 -2.89 -5.62
CA ASN A 40 -7.00 -3.85 -6.49
C ASN A 40 -5.98 -4.61 -7.33
N ILE A 41 -6.29 -5.87 -7.60
CA ILE A 41 -5.65 -6.66 -8.65
C ILE A 41 -6.54 -6.64 -9.87
N GLN A 42 -5.96 -6.33 -11.02
CA GLN A 42 -6.70 -6.21 -12.27
C GLN A 42 -6.10 -7.09 -13.37
N LEU A 43 -6.96 -7.58 -14.26
CA LEU A 43 -6.55 -8.26 -15.49
C LEU A 43 -6.87 -7.41 -16.71
N ALA A 44 -6.09 -7.57 -17.78
CA ALA A 44 -6.48 -7.05 -19.09
C ALA A 44 -7.81 -7.70 -19.53
N SER A 45 -8.85 -6.89 -19.76
CA SER A 45 -10.14 -7.39 -20.21
C SER A 45 -10.12 -7.64 -21.72
N LYS A 46 -10.60 -8.82 -22.14
CA LYS A 46 -10.88 -9.12 -23.56
C LYS A 46 -12.28 -8.67 -24.00
N LEU A 47 -13.19 -8.41 -23.05
CA LEU A 47 -14.63 -8.20 -23.30
C LEU A 47 -14.97 -6.77 -23.76
N TYR A 48 -14.12 -5.81 -23.45
CA TYR A 48 -14.31 -4.41 -23.83
C TYR A 48 -13.07 -4.00 -24.62
N GLY A 49 -13.19 -4.00 -25.95
CA GLY A 49 -12.09 -3.73 -26.87
C GLY A 49 -11.18 -2.58 -26.41
N HIS A 50 -9.87 -2.81 -26.53
CA HIS A 50 -8.77 -1.89 -26.23
C HIS A 50 -8.66 -1.41 -24.76
N GLY A 51 -7.80 -2.09 -23.99
CA GLY A 51 -7.08 -1.48 -22.86
C GLY A 51 -7.81 -1.37 -21.52
N ARG A 52 -9.09 -1.75 -21.41
CA ARG A 52 -9.80 -1.71 -20.11
C ARG A 52 -9.37 -2.85 -19.20
N ARG A 53 -9.10 -2.53 -17.93
CA ARG A 53 -8.71 -3.47 -16.88
C ARG A 53 -9.93 -3.87 -16.05
N GLN A 54 -10.05 -5.15 -15.70
CA GLN A 54 -11.10 -5.67 -14.84
C GLN A 54 -10.55 -5.94 -13.44
N ASN A 55 -11.15 -5.36 -12.41
CA ASN A 55 -10.87 -5.71 -11.02
C ASN A 55 -11.28 -7.17 -10.76
N ILE A 56 -10.32 -8.00 -10.35
CA ILE A 56 -10.52 -9.44 -10.10
C ILE A 56 -10.36 -9.83 -8.63
N ALA A 57 -9.62 -9.04 -7.86
CA ALA A 57 -9.45 -9.21 -6.43
C ALA A 57 -9.18 -7.87 -5.75
N LYS A 58 -9.54 -7.78 -4.47
CA LYS A 58 -9.11 -6.70 -3.58
C LYS A 58 -7.94 -7.20 -2.75
N ILE A 59 -7.06 -6.27 -2.38
CA ILE A 59 -6.01 -6.52 -1.41
C ILE A 59 -6.63 -6.35 -0.01
N ASP A 60 -6.43 -7.33 0.87
CA ASP A 60 -6.90 -7.28 2.25
C ASP A 60 -6.00 -6.43 3.16
N SER A 61 -6.40 -6.21 4.41
CA SER A 61 -5.64 -5.39 5.38
C SER A 61 -4.26 -5.94 5.72
N LEU A 62 -4.00 -7.21 5.42
CA LEU A 62 -2.71 -7.89 5.60
C LEU A 62 -1.90 -7.91 4.31
N GLY A 63 -2.32 -7.18 3.28
CA GLY A 63 -1.66 -7.06 1.98
C GLY A 63 -1.86 -8.28 1.07
N ASN A 64 -2.71 -9.23 1.43
CA ASN A 64 -2.89 -10.43 0.61
C ASN A 64 -3.99 -10.23 -0.44
N PHE A 65 -3.83 -10.91 -1.57
CA PHE A 65 -4.87 -11.05 -2.57
C PHE A 65 -4.99 -12.50 -3.02
N THR A 66 -6.17 -12.86 -3.51
CA THR A 66 -6.43 -14.19 -4.07
C THR A 66 -7.46 -14.11 -5.19
N PHE A 67 -7.21 -14.81 -6.29
CA PHE A 67 -8.18 -14.99 -7.38
C PHE A 67 -8.05 -16.38 -8.01
N LYS A 68 -9.02 -16.78 -8.83
CA LYS A 68 -9.05 -18.11 -9.46
C LYS A 68 -9.17 -18.00 -10.98
N LEU A 69 -8.43 -18.84 -11.70
CA LEU A 69 -8.56 -19.02 -13.14
C LEU A 69 -8.91 -20.48 -13.47
N LYS A 70 -9.54 -20.72 -14.63
CA LYS A 70 -9.93 -22.07 -15.09
C LYS A 70 -8.75 -22.92 -15.56
N GLN A 71 -7.62 -22.29 -15.88
CA GLN A 71 -6.44 -22.95 -16.42
C GLN A 71 -5.18 -22.37 -15.76
N LYS A 72 -4.15 -23.20 -15.60
CA LYS A 72 -2.80 -22.74 -15.25
C LYS A 72 -2.23 -22.03 -16.48
N GLN A 73 -1.88 -20.77 -16.32
CA GLN A 73 -1.30 -19.96 -17.37
C GLN A 73 -0.55 -18.78 -16.76
N ASP A 74 0.38 -18.23 -17.53
CA ASP A 74 0.94 -16.93 -17.19
C ASP A 74 -0.12 -15.85 -17.41
N VAL A 75 -0.24 -14.95 -16.46
CA VAL A 75 -1.24 -13.89 -16.50
C VAL A 75 -0.62 -12.56 -16.17
N ARG A 76 -0.83 -11.59 -17.08
CA ARG A 76 -0.49 -10.19 -16.83
C ARG A 76 -1.49 -9.60 -15.84
N ILE A 77 -1.00 -9.19 -14.68
CA ILE A 77 -1.76 -8.52 -13.63
C ILE A 77 -1.32 -7.07 -13.50
N TYR A 78 -2.25 -6.24 -13.07
CA TYR A 78 -1.98 -4.88 -12.64
C TYR A 78 -2.32 -4.77 -11.16
N VAL A 79 -1.34 -4.47 -10.33
CA VAL A 79 -1.51 -4.16 -8.91
C VAL A 79 -1.65 -2.65 -8.79
N GLU A 80 -2.81 -2.18 -8.35
CA GLU A 80 -3.11 -0.75 -8.21
C GLU A 80 -3.39 -0.45 -6.73
N CYS A 81 -2.45 0.20 -6.06
CA CYS A 81 -2.55 0.57 -4.66
C CYS A 81 -2.62 2.09 -4.47
N TYR A 82 -3.12 2.85 -5.44
CA TYR A 82 -3.35 4.29 -5.35
C TYR A 82 -2.10 5.04 -4.85
N LEU A 83 -2.18 5.59 -3.64
CA LEU A 83 -1.13 6.34 -2.96
C LEU A 83 0.10 5.49 -2.55
N ALA A 84 0.06 4.17 -2.69
CA ALA A 84 1.22 3.30 -2.45
C ALA A 84 1.91 2.84 -3.75
N GLY A 85 1.45 3.32 -4.90
CA GLY A 85 2.01 3.00 -6.22
C GLY A 85 1.29 1.85 -6.93
N SER A 86 1.85 1.46 -8.07
CA SER A 86 1.31 0.40 -8.91
C SER A 86 2.40 -0.46 -9.54
N LEU A 87 2.03 -1.67 -9.96
CA LEU A 87 2.90 -2.60 -10.67
C LEU A 87 2.15 -3.25 -11.83
N ASP A 88 2.80 -3.31 -12.99
CA ASP A 88 2.37 -4.07 -14.15
C ASP A 88 3.35 -5.24 -14.35
N THR A 89 2.87 -6.47 -14.17
CA THR A 89 3.73 -7.65 -14.18
C THR A 89 3.00 -8.90 -14.68
N ILE A 90 3.75 -9.94 -14.98
CA ILE A 90 3.25 -11.26 -15.34
C ILE A 90 3.52 -12.21 -14.17
N ILE A 91 2.49 -12.93 -13.73
CA ILE A 91 2.63 -13.99 -12.74
C ILE A 91 2.28 -15.34 -13.34
N SER A 92 3.08 -16.35 -13.02
CA SER A 92 2.79 -17.74 -13.31
C SER A 92 2.03 -18.37 -12.15
N TRP A 93 1.23 -19.41 -12.43
CA TRP A 93 0.66 -20.20 -11.35
C TRP A 93 1.76 -20.94 -10.57
N GLN A 94 1.79 -20.75 -9.25
CA GLN A 94 2.69 -21.46 -8.34
C GLN A 94 1.94 -21.82 -7.03
N PRO A 95 2.37 -22.88 -6.32
CA PRO A 95 1.79 -23.23 -5.02
C PRO A 95 2.10 -22.19 -3.93
N THR A 96 3.22 -21.47 -4.07
CA THR A 96 3.64 -20.39 -3.18
C THR A 96 3.04 -19.05 -3.60
N PRO A 97 2.66 -18.18 -2.65
CA PRO A 97 2.20 -16.83 -2.97
C PRO A 97 3.26 -16.01 -3.71
N PHE A 98 2.83 -15.26 -4.71
CA PHE A 98 3.65 -14.23 -5.35
C PHE A 98 3.87 -13.06 -4.39
N SER A 99 5.11 -12.59 -4.26
CA SER A 99 5.44 -11.46 -3.39
C SER A 99 5.76 -10.23 -4.22
N CYS A 100 5.05 -9.13 -3.95
CA CYS A 100 5.09 -7.89 -4.72
C CYS A 100 5.53 -6.72 -3.83
N GLY A 101 6.76 -6.23 -4.04
CA GLY A 101 7.22 -4.98 -3.44
C GLY A 101 6.80 -3.79 -4.28
N LEU A 102 6.07 -2.84 -3.69
CA LEU A 102 5.80 -1.53 -4.30
C LEU A 102 6.71 -0.47 -3.67
N GLN A 103 7.29 0.36 -4.52
CA GLN A 103 8.11 1.49 -4.10
C GLN A 103 7.52 2.78 -4.65
N VAL A 104 7.19 3.68 -3.74
CA VAL A 104 6.78 5.04 -4.07
C VAL A 104 8.00 5.93 -4.30
N VAL A 105 7.91 6.85 -5.27
CA VAL A 105 8.96 7.84 -5.54
C VAL A 105 8.71 9.07 -4.68
N CYS A 106 9.56 9.34 -3.68
CA CYS A 106 9.33 10.43 -2.73
C CYS A 106 10.04 11.73 -3.12
N ASN A 107 9.41 12.55 -3.96
CA ASN A 107 10.03 13.80 -4.42
C ASN A 107 9.90 14.96 -3.41
N GLU A 108 8.70 15.17 -2.85
CA GLU A 108 8.42 16.32 -1.99
C GLU A 108 8.84 16.13 -0.54
N TYR A 109 8.63 14.93 0.00
CA TYR A 109 8.94 14.59 1.38
C TYR A 109 9.86 13.38 1.42
N ASN A 110 11.13 13.63 1.69
CA ASN A 110 12.18 12.63 1.78
C ASN A 110 13.28 13.08 2.76
N PRO A 111 14.26 12.24 3.09
CA PRO A 111 15.30 12.58 4.07
C PRO A 111 16.16 13.80 3.67
N ALA A 112 16.39 14.04 2.38
CA ALA A 112 17.18 15.20 1.93
C ALA A 112 16.43 16.52 2.15
N VAL A 113 15.12 16.53 1.88
CA VAL A 113 14.26 17.69 2.18
C VAL A 113 14.18 17.90 3.69
N ALA A 114 14.06 16.84 4.50
CA ALA A 114 14.08 16.94 5.96
C ALA A 114 15.39 17.55 6.48
N ALA A 115 16.53 17.10 5.96
CA ALA A 115 17.84 17.65 6.32
C ALA A 115 17.95 19.14 5.98
N LYS A 116 17.42 19.56 4.82
CA LYS A 116 17.35 20.98 4.45
C LYS A 116 16.47 21.77 5.43
N ASP A 117 15.27 21.31 5.71
CA ASP A 117 14.33 21.99 6.61
C ASP A 117 14.89 22.08 8.05
N ILE A 118 15.62 21.06 8.52
CA ILE A 118 16.35 21.09 9.79
C ILE A 118 17.44 22.18 9.77
N ASN A 119 18.24 22.25 8.71
CA ASN A 119 19.32 23.24 8.58
C ASN A 119 18.77 24.67 8.53
N ASP A 120 17.62 24.85 7.89
CA ASP A 120 16.91 26.14 7.83
C ASP A 120 16.19 26.48 9.15
N SER A 121 16.36 25.68 10.21
CA SER A 121 15.68 25.83 11.51
C SER A 121 14.14 25.82 11.41
N LEU A 122 13.62 25.11 10.40
CA LEU A 122 12.19 24.94 10.15
C LEU A 122 11.80 23.44 10.01
N PRO A 123 12.25 22.53 10.90
CA PRO A 123 11.84 21.13 10.83
C PRO A 123 10.32 20.99 10.98
N LYS A 124 9.74 20.06 10.23
CA LYS A 124 8.30 19.81 10.22
C LYS A 124 7.99 18.41 10.74
N LEU A 125 6.86 18.24 11.40
CA LEU A 125 6.24 16.94 11.62
C LEU A 125 4.98 16.88 10.79
N LEU A 126 4.95 15.95 9.83
CA LEU A 126 3.85 15.80 8.91
C LEU A 126 2.77 14.94 9.58
N CYS A 127 1.55 15.46 9.66
CA CYS A 127 0.38 14.82 10.24
C CYS A 127 -0.52 14.27 9.14
N HIS A 128 -1.07 13.07 9.33
CA HIS A 128 -2.05 12.48 8.43
C HIS A 128 -3.46 12.62 9.02
N LEU A 129 -4.27 13.50 8.43
CA LEU A 129 -5.65 13.78 8.86
C LEU A 129 -6.58 13.46 7.69
N GLY A 130 -7.24 12.31 7.74
CA GLY A 130 -7.83 11.72 6.54
C GLY A 130 -8.99 12.46 5.85
N TYR A 131 -9.64 13.46 6.47
CA TYR A 131 -10.88 14.04 5.90
C TYR A 131 -11.14 15.54 6.16
N ALA A 132 -10.35 16.23 6.99
CA ALA A 132 -10.62 17.64 7.29
C ALA A 132 -9.34 18.41 7.65
N THR A 133 -9.32 19.69 7.25
CA THR A 133 -8.32 20.65 7.70
C THR A 133 -8.40 20.77 9.22
N TYR A 134 -7.36 20.32 9.92
CA TYR A 134 -7.28 20.43 11.36
C TYR A 134 -6.66 21.77 11.75
N LYS A 135 -7.31 22.48 12.67
CA LYS A 135 -6.76 23.69 13.27
C LYS A 135 -5.98 23.31 14.52
N PHE A 136 -4.67 23.48 14.48
CA PHE A 136 -3.78 23.24 15.63
C PHE A 136 -4.18 24.11 16.83
N ASP A 137 -4.31 23.46 17.99
CA ASP A 137 -4.75 24.08 19.23
C ASP A 137 -3.57 24.60 20.07
N SER A 138 -3.84 25.09 21.28
CA SER A 138 -2.80 25.63 22.17
C SER A 138 -1.79 24.58 22.64
N VAL A 139 -2.18 23.31 22.77
CA VAL A 139 -1.30 22.20 23.14
C VAL A 139 -0.32 21.93 21.99
N ASP A 140 -0.82 21.90 20.76
CA ASP A 140 0.02 21.76 19.57
C ASP A 140 1.03 22.91 19.46
N ARG A 141 0.60 24.15 19.67
CA ARG A 141 1.50 25.32 19.62
C ARG A 141 2.54 25.31 20.74
N ALA A 142 2.17 24.85 21.93
CA ALA A 142 3.12 24.67 23.03
C ALA A 142 4.19 23.62 22.68
N PHE A 143 3.79 22.50 22.08
CA PHE A 143 4.72 21.48 21.59
C PHE A 143 5.66 22.03 20.51
N GLU A 144 5.11 22.70 19.48
CA GLU A 144 5.87 23.35 18.40
C GLU A 144 6.93 24.32 18.96
N ALA A 145 6.55 25.14 19.93
CA ALA A 145 7.46 26.10 20.57
C ALA A 145 8.52 25.39 21.43
N LYS A 146 8.14 24.36 22.19
CA LYS A 146 9.06 23.62 23.06
C LYS A 146 10.14 22.88 22.26
N TYR A 147 9.75 22.23 21.15
CA TYR A 147 10.65 21.40 20.34
C TYR A 147 11.14 22.07 19.05
N GLN A 148 10.77 23.34 18.83
CA GLN A 148 11.18 24.14 17.68
C GLN A 148 10.88 23.44 16.35
N VAL A 149 9.67 22.90 16.22
CA VAL A 149 9.16 22.23 15.02
C VAL A 149 7.82 22.83 14.60
N LYS A 150 7.37 22.53 13.38
CA LYS A 150 6.02 22.86 12.91
C LYS A 150 5.22 21.63 12.54
N TYR A 151 3.97 21.57 12.98
CA TYR A 151 3.04 20.59 12.44
C TYR A 151 2.52 21.05 11.09
N VAL A 152 2.49 20.11 10.14
CA VAL A 152 1.90 20.31 8.82
C VAL A 152 0.90 19.21 8.59
N SER A 153 -0.37 19.57 8.51
CA SER A 153 -1.45 18.63 8.21
C SER A 153 -1.73 18.61 6.73
N SER A 154 -1.91 17.41 6.18
CA SER A 154 -2.50 17.22 4.86
C SER A 154 -3.84 16.52 5.04
N ALA A 155 -4.88 17.10 4.43
CA ALA A 155 -6.24 16.57 4.44
C ALA A 155 -6.36 15.45 3.38
N ASP A 156 -7.27 15.61 2.41
CA ASP A 156 -7.66 14.56 1.44
C ASP A 156 -6.57 14.19 0.42
N THR A 157 -5.49 14.95 0.35
CA THR A 157 -4.33 14.69 -0.52
C THR A 157 -3.05 14.59 0.30
N PRO A 158 -2.95 13.62 1.24
CA PRO A 158 -1.73 13.45 1.99
C PRO A 158 -0.61 13.06 1.03
N PRO A 159 0.62 13.54 1.26
CA PRO A 159 1.78 12.94 0.62
C PRO A 159 1.76 11.45 0.88
N TRP A 160 2.26 10.67 -0.07
CA TRP A 160 2.29 9.22 0.07
C TRP A 160 2.82 8.79 1.44
N SER A 161 2.12 7.89 2.12
CA SER A 161 2.34 7.59 3.54
C SER A 161 3.77 7.17 3.86
N ASP A 162 4.43 6.49 2.92
CA ASP A 162 5.84 6.12 3.00
C ASP A 162 6.79 7.32 2.91
N CYS A 163 6.46 8.31 2.08
CA CYS A 163 7.24 9.54 1.94
C CYS A 163 7.13 10.41 3.19
N MET A 164 5.92 10.54 3.74
CA MET A 164 5.73 11.20 5.04
C MET A 164 6.53 10.50 6.13
N TRP A 165 6.51 9.17 6.16
CA TRP A 165 7.26 8.38 7.13
C TRP A 165 8.78 8.57 6.97
N LEU A 166 9.32 8.54 5.76
CA LEU A 166 10.75 8.76 5.50
C LEU A 166 11.21 10.14 5.98
N TYR A 167 10.42 11.17 5.68
CA TYR A 167 10.67 12.54 6.11
C TYR A 167 10.60 12.65 7.64
N ASN A 168 9.50 12.21 8.25
CA ASN A 168 9.29 12.27 9.70
C ASN A 168 10.35 11.47 10.46
N ARG A 169 10.84 10.35 9.92
CA ARG A 169 11.91 9.55 10.53
C ARG A 169 13.19 10.38 10.66
N ALA A 170 13.60 11.09 9.60
CA ALA A 170 14.77 11.95 9.63
C ALA A 170 14.62 13.11 10.63
N VAL A 171 13.43 13.71 10.71
CA VAL A 171 13.14 14.75 11.71
C VAL A 171 13.15 14.16 13.13
N ALA A 172 12.59 12.97 13.32
CA ALA A 172 12.55 12.31 14.61
C ALA A 172 13.95 11.95 15.13
N GLU A 173 14.84 11.48 14.25
CA GLU A 173 16.26 11.25 14.58
C GLU A 173 16.96 12.52 15.06
N PHE A 174 16.68 13.66 14.40
CA PHE A 174 17.17 14.97 14.83
C PHE A 174 16.62 15.38 16.21
N LEU A 175 15.32 15.23 16.43
CA LEU A 175 14.69 15.56 17.72
C LEU A 175 15.18 14.67 18.85
N ASP A 176 15.33 13.37 18.60
CA ASP A 176 15.89 12.43 19.58
C ASP A 176 17.31 12.83 19.99
N LYS A 177 18.13 13.26 19.02
CA LYS A 177 19.49 13.74 19.30
C LYS A 177 19.50 15.05 20.08
N LYS A 178 18.58 15.98 19.79
CA LYS A 178 18.58 17.33 20.37
C LYS A 178 17.87 17.40 21.74
N TYR A 179 16.80 16.63 21.91
CA TYR A 179 15.89 16.74 23.05
C TYR A 179 15.72 15.41 23.83
N GLY A 180 16.37 14.33 23.39
CA GLY A 180 16.14 12.98 23.91
C GLY A 180 14.83 12.38 23.39
N VAL A 181 14.43 11.20 23.87
CA VAL A 181 13.23 10.49 23.36
C VAL A 181 11.92 10.88 24.04
N SER A 182 11.95 11.77 25.03
CA SER A 182 10.76 12.11 25.84
C SER A 182 9.68 12.85 25.04
N TRP A 183 10.07 13.64 24.04
CA TRP A 183 9.13 14.37 23.17
C TRP A 183 8.13 13.45 22.48
N ARG A 184 8.51 12.20 22.21
CA ARG A 184 7.65 11.18 21.59
C ARG A 184 6.43 10.81 22.43
N LYS A 185 6.41 11.15 23.73
CA LYS A 185 5.22 10.99 24.59
C LYS A 185 4.24 12.16 24.48
N GLU A 186 4.73 13.30 23.99
CA GLU A 186 3.96 14.55 23.86
C GLU A 186 3.54 14.83 22.42
N VAL A 187 4.20 14.19 21.44
CA VAL A 187 3.85 14.32 20.02
C VAL A 187 2.43 13.83 19.79
N ARG A 188 1.76 14.49 18.84
CA ARG A 188 0.43 14.06 18.40
C ARG A 188 0.45 12.62 17.87
N TRP A 189 -0.65 11.92 18.13
CA TRP A 189 -0.86 10.54 17.73
C TRP A 189 -0.94 10.33 16.19
N ASP A 190 -1.23 11.38 15.44
CA ASP A 190 -1.41 11.38 13.98
C ASP A 190 -0.11 11.65 13.19
N VAL A 191 1.03 11.74 13.88
CA VAL A 191 2.36 11.81 13.27
C VAL A 191 2.92 10.39 13.07
N PRO A 192 3.10 9.91 11.83
CA PRO A 192 3.68 8.60 11.58
C PRO A 192 5.18 8.60 11.91
N LEU A 193 5.54 8.00 13.05
CA LEU A 193 6.93 7.84 13.52
C LEU A 193 7.43 6.37 13.46
N ASN A 194 6.52 5.40 13.34
CA ASN A 194 6.80 3.96 13.38
C ASN A 194 6.24 3.25 12.15
#